data_AF-X1JNB1-F1
#
_entry.id   AF-X1JNB1-F1
#
_cell.length_a   1.000
_cell.length_b   1.000
_cell.length_c   1.000
_cell.angle_alpha   90.00
_cell.angle_beta   90.00
_cell.angle_gamma   90.00
#
_symmetry.space_group_name_H-M   'P 1'
#
loop_
_entity.id
_entity.type
_entity.pdbx_description
1 polymer ?
#
loop_
_entity_poly.entity_id
_entity_poly.type
_entity_poly.pdbx_seq_one_letter_code
_entity_poly.pdbx_strand_id
1 'polypeptide(L)'
;ENRARGYFNGEPLEHFYNSHVGAGSVYSNVLDMANYIKMVLGQGQVEGNRVLRPETIDEMLTLQDVGVALDAVNWLRWGLGWVLTEPELEYAGRICQFTGATIGFTSHIEILLDQQLGVVVSTNSDQQNAVKVACEVGRETLNLAVRDKAGIDPVEPPGPTHSPYASWPQKKLEALAGIYVTEQGYDIINAVPGGLGWTVDGGTPQKLLPLKNGRLAPPDSQEFQIEFTRISGRDVMILHSVHGMPSGSNISGDRYDPVQTPGVWRNRLGKYEITNLYPDDCSRFLPKELSMVPSSIDLAERDGMLVIKYPLQGASIWLVIEPLSDTVALIRGLGNDRGGAVQIVIVNGQEQLQVWGSLYKKS
;
A
#
# COMPACT_ATOMS: atom_id res chain seq x y z
N GLU A 1 -5.89 34.43 -4.02
CA GLU A 1 -5.84 33.16 -4.77
C GLU A 1 -7.02 32.30 -4.35
N ASN A 2 -7.81 31.78 -5.30
CA ASN A 2 -9.00 30.96 -5.01
C ASN A 2 -8.61 29.48 -4.88
N ARG A 3 -7.91 29.12 -3.79
CA ARG A 3 -7.56 27.71 -3.51
C ARG A 3 -8.58 27.08 -2.57
N ALA A 4 -8.89 25.82 -2.79
CA ALA A 4 -9.69 25.04 -1.84
C ALA A 4 -8.92 24.90 -0.52
N ARG A 5 -9.64 24.96 0.60
CA ARG A 5 -9.09 24.68 1.93
C ARG A 5 -9.27 23.20 2.24
N GLY A 6 -8.26 22.57 2.83
CA GLY A 6 -8.34 21.17 3.28
C GLY A 6 -9.08 21.07 4.60
N TYR A 7 -9.74 19.96 4.84
CA TYR A 7 -10.53 19.71 6.04
C TYR A 7 -10.15 18.38 6.70
N PHE A 8 -10.27 18.32 8.02
CA PHE A 8 -10.15 17.11 8.81
C PHE A 8 -11.25 17.10 9.88
N ASN A 9 -12.08 16.04 9.90
CA ASN A 9 -13.24 15.94 10.80
C ASN A 9 -14.17 17.17 10.74
N GLY A 10 -14.36 17.75 9.55
CA GLY A 10 -15.18 18.94 9.33
C GLY A 10 -14.50 20.27 9.70
N GLU A 11 -13.33 20.23 10.35
CA GLU A 11 -12.58 21.43 10.73
C GLU A 11 -11.57 21.80 9.66
N PRO A 12 -11.42 23.10 9.34
CA PRO A 12 -10.54 23.55 8.29
C PRO A 12 -9.07 23.50 8.75
N LEU A 13 -8.21 22.87 7.95
CA LEU A 13 -6.78 22.78 8.21
C LEU A 13 -6.06 24.11 7.92
N GLU A 14 -4.91 24.30 8.56
CA GLU A 14 -3.95 25.33 8.17
C GLU A 14 -3.31 24.99 6.83
N HIS A 15 -2.90 26.02 6.09
CA HIS A 15 -2.15 25.80 4.86
C HIS A 15 -0.73 25.37 5.19
N PHE A 16 -0.33 24.25 4.62
CA PHE A 16 1.06 23.80 4.59
C PHE A 16 1.43 23.46 3.14
N TYR A 17 2.73 23.47 2.87
CA TYR A 17 3.26 23.19 1.55
C TYR A 17 3.88 21.79 1.53
N ASN A 18 3.61 21.03 0.47
CA ASN A 18 4.33 19.79 0.22
C ASN A 18 5.64 20.11 -0.50
N SER A 19 6.77 19.92 0.20
CA SER A 19 8.12 20.18 -0.34
C SER A 19 8.61 19.12 -1.34
N HIS A 20 7.88 18.02 -1.53
CA HIS A 20 8.25 16.94 -2.44
C HIS A 20 7.84 17.22 -3.88
N VAL A 21 8.57 18.12 -4.53
CA VAL A 21 8.22 18.67 -5.87
C VAL A 21 8.03 17.62 -6.97
N GLY A 22 8.77 16.52 -6.92
CA GLY A 22 8.68 15.44 -7.91
C GLY A 22 7.66 14.34 -7.59
N ALA A 23 7.04 14.36 -6.40
CA ALA A 23 6.23 13.24 -5.91
C ALA A 23 4.74 13.59 -5.75
N GLY A 24 4.39 14.81 -5.36
CA GLY A 24 2.99 15.13 -5.05
C GLY A 24 2.70 16.58 -4.65
N SER A 25 3.46 17.55 -5.14
CA SER A 25 3.28 18.97 -4.78
C SER A 25 2.48 19.78 -5.80
N VAL A 26 1.96 19.16 -6.86
CA VAL A 26 1.24 19.88 -7.92
C VAL A 26 -0.14 20.28 -7.42
N TYR A 27 -0.45 21.57 -7.52
CA TYR A 27 -1.80 22.09 -7.31
C TYR A 27 -2.47 22.30 -8.68
N SER A 28 -3.68 21.78 -8.83
CA SER A 28 -4.44 21.86 -10.07
C SER A 28 -5.95 21.95 -9.78
N ASN A 29 -6.75 22.08 -10.81
CA ASN A 29 -8.21 21.97 -10.75
C ASN A 29 -8.71 20.94 -11.78
N VAL A 30 -9.99 20.58 -11.70
CA VAL A 30 -10.58 19.55 -12.57
C VAL A 30 -10.56 19.93 -14.05
N LEU A 31 -10.55 21.22 -14.42
CA LEU A 31 -10.48 21.65 -15.83
C LEU A 31 -9.08 21.45 -16.40
N ASP A 32 -8.06 21.81 -15.63
CA ASP A 32 -6.66 21.56 -16.01
C ASP A 32 -6.38 20.05 -16.12
N MET A 33 -6.89 19.27 -15.16
CA MET A 33 -6.79 17.81 -15.21
C MET A 33 -7.60 17.18 -16.35
N ALA A 34 -8.76 17.76 -16.73
CA ALA A 34 -9.48 17.33 -17.92
C ALA A 34 -8.68 17.58 -19.20
N ASN A 35 -7.93 18.69 -19.29
CA ASN A 35 -7.01 18.91 -20.39
C ASN A 35 -5.83 17.92 -20.37
N TYR A 36 -5.35 17.53 -19.19
CA TYR A 36 -4.36 16.46 -19.05
C TYR A 36 -4.90 15.11 -19.55
N ILE A 37 -6.13 14.73 -19.18
CA ILE A 37 -6.82 13.53 -19.70
C ILE A 37 -6.92 13.58 -21.23
N LYS A 38 -7.39 14.71 -21.79
CA LYS A 38 -7.47 14.89 -23.24
C LYS A 38 -6.11 14.76 -23.92
N MET A 39 -5.05 15.25 -23.29
CA MET A 39 -3.68 15.13 -23.81
C MET A 39 -3.22 13.67 -23.87
N VAL A 40 -3.50 12.88 -22.83
CA VAL A 40 -3.22 11.43 -22.81
C VAL A 40 -4.02 10.71 -23.89
N LEU A 41 -5.33 10.92 -23.96
CA LEU A 41 -6.20 10.33 -24.98
C LEU A 41 -5.83 10.77 -26.41
N GLY A 42 -5.39 12.02 -26.56
CA GLY A 42 -4.93 12.64 -27.79
C GLY A 42 -3.48 12.36 -28.15
N GLN A 43 -2.84 11.34 -27.55
CA GLN A 43 -1.48 10.90 -27.89
C GLN A 43 -0.45 12.05 -27.81
N GLY A 44 -0.50 12.79 -26.71
CA GLY A 44 0.42 13.87 -26.40
C GLY A 44 -0.05 15.25 -26.86
N GLN A 45 -1.27 15.36 -27.38
CA GLN A 45 -1.82 16.59 -27.95
C GLN A 45 -3.16 16.98 -27.30
N VAL A 46 -3.31 18.27 -27.01
CA VAL A 46 -4.58 18.87 -26.56
C VAL A 46 -4.81 20.18 -27.31
N GLU A 47 -6.01 20.38 -27.87
CA GLU A 47 -6.40 21.61 -28.59
C GLU A 47 -5.40 22.04 -29.67
N GLY A 48 -4.85 21.09 -30.42
CA GLY A 48 -3.86 21.36 -31.47
C GLY A 48 -2.42 21.50 -30.97
N ASN A 49 -2.18 21.67 -29.68
CA ASN A 49 -0.86 21.83 -29.09
C ASN A 49 -0.27 20.49 -28.66
N ARG A 50 0.93 20.16 -29.17
CA ARG A 50 1.66 18.95 -28.77
C ARG A 50 2.57 19.25 -27.58
N VAL A 51 2.32 18.57 -26.47
CA VAL A 51 3.13 18.65 -25.24
C VAL A 51 4.11 17.48 -25.17
N LEU A 52 3.65 16.28 -25.55
CA LEU A 52 4.46 15.06 -25.60
C LEU A 52 4.39 14.44 -27.01
N ARG A 53 5.44 13.72 -27.39
CA ARG A 53 5.42 12.91 -28.62
C ARG A 53 4.52 11.68 -28.40
N PRO A 54 3.85 11.16 -29.44
CA PRO A 54 3.00 9.96 -29.30
C PRO A 54 3.78 8.79 -28.71
N GLU A 55 5.03 8.59 -29.15
CA GLU A 55 5.85 7.47 -28.68
C GLU A 55 6.19 7.58 -27.19
N THR A 56 6.21 8.79 -26.63
CA THR A 56 6.39 9.00 -25.19
C THR A 56 5.14 8.61 -24.40
N ILE A 57 3.94 8.89 -24.93
CA ILE A 57 2.69 8.43 -24.31
C ILE A 57 2.61 6.90 -24.37
N ASP A 58 2.94 6.30 -25.51
CA ASP A 58 2.95 4.85 -25.65
C ASP A 58 3.90 4.17 -24.65
N GLU A 59 5.08 4.74 -24.44
CA GLU A 59 6.04 4.24 -23.44
C GLU A 59 5.49 4.39 -22.01
N MET A 60 4.86 5.53 -21.68
CA MET A 60 4.23 5.73 -20.38
C MET A 60 3.11 4.73 -20.08
N LEU A 61 2.38 4.32 -21.12
CA LEU A 61 1.25 3.39 -21.04
C LEU A 61 1.66 1.93 -21.33
N THR A 62 2.97 1.65 -21.38
CA THR A 62 3.51 0.29 -21.49
C THR A 62 3.89 -0.23 -20.11
N LEU A 63 3.55 -1.49 -19.82
CA LEU A 63 3.96 -2.18 -18.59
C LEU A 63 5.49 -2.20 -18.45
N GLN A 64 5.99 -1.69 -17.32
CA GLN A 64 7.41 -1.58 -16.99
C GLN A 64 7.89 -2.69 -16.05
N ASP A 65 6.96 -3.40 -15.42
CA ASP A 65 7.20 -4.47 -14.45
C ASP A 65 7.16 -5.88 -15.07
N VAL A 66 7.16 -5.99 -16.40
CA VAL A 66 7.16 -7.27 -17.11
C VAL A 66 8.43 -8.05 -16.78
N GLY A 67 8.24 -9.30 -16.31
CA GLY A 67 9.34 -10.17 -15.92
C GLY A 67 9.84 -9.96 -14.49
N VAL A 68 9.28 -9.00 -13.74
CA VAL A 68 9.55 -8.86 -12.32
C VAL A 68 8.63 -9.79 -11.53
N ALA A 69 9.16 -10.93 -11.09
CA ALA A 69 8.34 -12.03 -10.57
C ALA A 69 7.52 -11.67 -9.31
N LEU A 70 8.01 -10.75 -8.47
CA LEU A 70 7.27 -10.28 -7.29
C LEU A 70 6.10 -9.35 -7.67
N ASP A 71 6.25 -8.57 -8.74
CA ASP A 71 5.19 -7.66 -9.21
C ASP A 71 4.15 -8.39 -10.06
N ALA A 72 4.53 -9.49 -10.71
CA ALA A 72 3.64 -10.30 -11.55
C ALA A 72 2.41 -10.88 -10.81
N VAL A 73 2.48 -10.98 -9.47
CA VAL A 73 1.37 -11.43 -8.62
C VAL A 73 0.44 -10.28 -8.25
N ASN A 74 0.96 -9.05 -8.19
CA ASN A 74 0.19 -7.90 -7.76
C ASN A 74 -0.73 -7.45 -8.89
N TRP A 75 -1.99 -7.17 -8.55
CA TRP A 75 -2.92 -6.59 -9.51
C TRP A 75 -2.50 -5.19 -9.94
N LEU A 76 -1.81 -4.42 -9.09
CA LEU A 76 -1.25 -3.11 -9.45
C LEU A 76 -0.09 -3.33 -10.41
N ARG A 77 -0.31 -2.99 -11.68
CA ARG A 77 0.70 -3.13 -12.73
C ARG A 77 1.12 -1.76 -13.22
N TRP A 78 2.42 -1.54 -13.32
CA TRP A 78 2.96 -0.19 -13.47
C TRP A 78 3.39 0.14 -14.89
N GLY A 79 2.94 1.29 -15.38
CA GLY A 79 3.56 2.04 -16.46
C GLY A 79 4.56 3.09 -15.93
N LEU A 80 4.95 4.06 -16.76
CA LEU A 80 5.71 5.21 -16.27
C LEU A 80 4.76 6.29 -15.75
N GLY A 81 4.59 6.35 -14.43
CA GLY A 81 3.72 7.32 -13.77
C GLY A 81 2.23 6.95 -13.76
N TRP A 82 1.89 5.73 -14.16
CA TRP A 82 0.51 5.22 -14.23
C TRP A 82 0.42 3.81 -13.66
N VAL A 83 -0.71 3.51 -13.03
CA VAL A 83 -1.16 2.13 -12.83
C VAL A 83 -2.02 1.76 -14.05
N LEU A 84 -1.76 0.61 -14.66
CA LEU A 84 -2.34 0.21 -15.95
C LEU A 84 -3.38 -0.91 -15.82
N THR A 85 -3.89 -1.12 -14.61
CA THR A 85 -4.84 -2.16 -14.25
C THR A 85 -5.89 -1.61 -13.30
N GLU A 86 -7.10 -2.13 -13.45
CA GLU A 86 -8.22 -1.95 -12.53
C GLU A 86 -9.20 -3.10 -12.78
N PRO A 87 -9.22 -4.15 -11.94
CA PRO A 87 -10.05 -5.33 -12.15
C PRO A 87 -11.52 -5.00 -12.40
N GLU A 88 -12.07 -3.98 -11.73
CA GLU A 88 -13.47 -3.58 -11.87
C GLU A 88 -13.80 -2.94 -13.23
N LEU A 89 -12.80 -2.48 -13.99
CA LEU A 89 -12.98 -1.82 -15.29
C LEU A 89 -12.35 -2.59 -16.46
N GLU A 90 -11.80 -3.79 -16.23
CA GLU A 90 -11.21 -4.63 -17.29
C GLU A 90 -12.18 -4.91 -18.44
N TYR A 91 -13.48 -5.03 -18.14
CA TYR A 91 -14.52 -5.25 -19.14
C TYR A 91 -14.63 -4.11 -20.18
N ALA A 92 -14.13 -2.91 -19.84
CA ALA A 92 -14.18 -1.72 -20.68
C ALA A 92 -12.90 -1.49 -21.51
N GLY A 93 -11.89 -2.37 -21.41
CA GLY A 93 -10.65 -2.31 -22.19
C GLY A 93 -9.47 -1.71 -21.41
N ARG A 94 -8.46 -1.23 -22.14
CA ARG A 94 -7.22 -0.71 -21.52
C ARG A 94 -7.48 0.53 -20.68
N ILE A 95 -6.80 0.59 -19.53
CA ILE A 95 -6.93 1.66 -18.54
C ILE A 95 -5.57 2.24 -18.16
N CYS A 96 -5.56 3.51 -17.77
CA CYS A 96 -4.54 4.05 -16.87
C CYS A 96 -5.19 4.86 -15.74
N GLN A 97 -4.67 4.71 -14.53
CA GLN A 97 -5.16 5.41 -13.35
C GLN A 97 -4.02 5.81 -12.41
N PHE A 98 -4.31 6.77 -11.54
CA PHE A 98 -3.46 7.09 -10.40
C PHE A 98 -4.28 7.78 -9.31
N THR A 99 -3.99 7.47 -8.06
CA THR A 99 -4.57 8.16 -6.90
C THR A 99 -3.48 8.81 -6.07
N GLY A 100 -3.60 10.11 -5.85
CA GLY A 100 -2.72 10.87 -4.99
C GLY A 100 -3.47 11.39 -3.77
N ALA A 101 -2.86 11.30 -2.60
CA ALA A 101 -3.40 11.87 -1.38
C ALA A 101 -2.32 12.64 -0.62
N THR A 102 -2.67 13.83 -0.15
CA THR A 102 -1.91 14.63 0.82
C THR A 102 -2.81 14.91 2.02
N ILE A 103 -2.29 15.48 3.10
CA ILE A 103 -3.12 15.75 4.28
C ILE A 103 -4.29 16.68 3.88
N GLY A 104 -5.52 16.21 4.07
CA GLY A 104 -6.76 16.95 3.76
C GLY A 104 -7.10 17.11 2.27
N PHE A 105 -6.39 16.45 1.35
CA PHE A 105 -6.71 16.47 -0.08
C PHE A 105 -6.48 15.11 -0.74
N THR A 106 -7.35 14.76 -1.67
CA THR A 106 -7.19 13.58 -2.54
C THR A 106 -7.52 13.95 -3.97
N SER A 107 -6.81 13.38 -4.93
CA SER A 107 -7.15 13.44 -6.35
C SER A 107 -7.00 12.05 -6.96
N HIS A 108 -8.03 11.62 -7.68
CA HIS A 108 -8.07 10.37 -8.41
C HIS A 108 -8.33 10.67 -9.89
N ILE A 109 -7.53 10.07 -10.76
CA ILE A 109 -7.66 10.13 -12.21
C ILE A 109 -7.71 8.72 -12.76
N GLU A 110 -8.64 8.47 -13.67
CA GLU A 110 -8.85 7.17 -14.29
C GLU A 110 -9.30 7.38 -15.74
N ILE A 111 -8.65 6.68 -16.68
CA ILE A 111 -8.83 6.87 -18.12
C ILE A 111 -8.99 5.52 -18.80
N LEU A 112 -10.11 5.33 -19.48
CA LEU A 112 -10.37 4.20 -20.37
C LEU A 112 -9.91 4.54 -21.78
N LEU A 113 -8.73 4.07 -22.14
CA LEU A 113 -8.03 4.41 -23.37
C LEU A 113 -8.81 3.99 -24.61
N ASP A 114 -9.34 2.77 -24.61
CA ASP A 114 -10.07 2.21 -25.75
C ASP A 114 -11.46 2.83 -25.89
N GLN A 115 -12.06 3.26 -24.78
CA GLN A 115 -13.35 3.94 -24.76
C GLN A 115 -13.23 5.44 -25.02
N GLN A 116 -12.02 6.01 -25.04
CA GLN A 116 -11.81 7.46 -25.14
C GLN A 116 -12.65 8.23 -24.10
N LEU A 117 -12.61 7.74 -22.85
CA LEU A 117 -13.29 8.30 -21.69
C LEU A 117 -12.28 8.47 -20.56
N GLY A 118 -12.45 9.49 -19.74
CA GLY A 118 -11.65 9.66 -18.54
C GLY A 118 -12.36 10.56 -17.53
N VAL A 119 -12.03 10.35 -16.27
CA VAL A 119 -12.61 11.06 -15.13
C VAL A 119 -11.49 11.57 -14.22
N VAL A 120 -11.74 12.71 -13.59
CA VAL A 120 -10.94 13.20 -12.48
C VAL A 120 -11.87 13.59 -11.35
N VAL A 121 -11.55 13.12 -10.14
CA VAL A 121 -12.28 13.44 -8.92
C VAL A 121 -11.27 14.00 -7.92
N SER A 122 -11.55 15.18 -7.38
CA SER A 122 -10.73 15.79 -6.34
C SER A 122 -11.58 16.12 -5.13
N THR A 123 -11.05 15.83 -3.95
CA THR A 123 -11.71 16.08 -2.67
C THR A 123 -10.75 16.83 -1.74
N ASN A 124 -11.30 17.58 -0.80
CA ASN A 124 -10.58 18.40 0.18
C ASN A 124 -10.96 18.03 1.63
N SER A 125 -11.21 16.75 1.88
CA SER A 125 -11.59 16.20 3.18
C SER A 125 -10.58 15.14 3.66
N ASP A 126 -10.78 14.61 4.87
CA ASP A 126 -9.90 13.63 5.51
C ASP A 126 -9.52 12.46 4.59
N GLN A 127 -8.28 11.99 4.71
CA GLN A 127 -7.73 10.97 3.82
C GLN A 127 -8.39 9.59 3.98
N GLN A 128 -8.84 9.24 5.19
CA GLN A 128 -9.31 7.87 5.48
C GLN A 128 -10.53 7.48 4.63
N ASN A 129 -11.46 8.41 4.38
CA ASN A 129 -12.60 8.15 3.50
C ASN A 129 -12.46 8.81 2.12
N ALA A 130 -11.70 9.91 1.99
CA ALA A 130 -11.60 10.65 0.74
C ALA A 130 -11.05 9.81 -0.42
N VAL A 131 -10.04 8.97 -0.18
CA VAL A 131 -9.47 8.08 -1.21
C VAL A 131 -10.51 7.11 -1.74
N LYS A 132 -11.20 6.41 -0.82
CA LYS A 132 -12.25 5.47 -1.17
C LYS A 132 -13.35 6.16 -1.98
N VAL A 133 -13.87 7.28 -1.48
CA VAL A 133 -14.95 8.03 -2.15
C VAL A 133 -14.51 8.54 -3.52
N ALA A 134 -13.30 9.09 -3.66
CA ALA A 134 -12.82 9.61 -4.94
C ALA A 134 -12.69 8.49 -6.00
N CYS A 135 -12.19 7.32 -5.60
CA CYS A 135 -12.09 6.17 -6.49
C CYS A 135 -13.48 5.61 -6.86
N GLU A 136 -14.37 5.40 -5.88
CA GLU A 136 -15.73 4.88 -6.11
C GLU A 136 -16.56 5.80 -7.03
N VAL A 137 -16.50 7.11 -6.79
CA VAL A 137 -17.21 8.09 -7.64
C VAL A 137 -16.62 8.13 -9.05
N GLY A 138 -15.29 8.09 -9.18
CA GLY A 138 -14.62 8.05 -10.47
C GLY A 138 -15.04 6.82 -11.28
N ARG A 139 -14.94 5.65 -10.66
CA ARG A 139 -15.30 4.37 -11.25
C ARG A 139 -16.75 4.28 -11.66
N GLU A 140 -17.67 4.66 -10.79
CA GLU A 140 -19.10 4.63 -11.11
C GLU A 140 -19.44 5.61 -12.24
N THR A 141 -18.78 6.78 -12.27
CA THR A 141 -18.92 7.71 -13.40
C THR A 141 -18.49 7.08 -14.72
N LEU A 142 -17.37 6.35 -14.73
CA LEU A 142 -16.90 5.65 -15.93
C LEU A 142 -17.82 4.48 -16.31
N ASN A 143 -18.31 3.68 -15.37
CA ASN A 143 -19.30 2.64 -15.62
C ASN A 143 -20.54 3.19 -16.34
N LEU A 144 -21.10 4.28 -15.85
CA LEU A 144 -22.25 4.95 -16.46
C LEU A 144 -21.92 5.53 -17.84
N ALA A 145 -20.73 6.14 -18.00
CA ALA A 145 -20.31 6.72 -19.27
C ALA A 145 -20.04 5.66 -20.34
N VAL A 146 -19.47 4.50 -19.98
CA VAL A 146 -19.27 3.35 -20.87
C VAL A 146 -20.61 2.80 -21.34
N ARG A 147 -21.57 2.65 -20.42
CA ARG A 147 -22.92 2.21 -20.74
C ARG A 147 -23.61 3.14 -21.73
N ASP A 148 -23.56 4.45 -21.49
CA ASP A 148 -24.18 5.46 -22.36
C ASP A 148 -23.51 5.53 -23.74
N LYS A 149 -22.18 5.52 -23.79
CA LYS A 149 -21.41 5.67 -25.03
C LYS A 149 -21.40 4.40 -25.89
N ALA A 150 -21.22 3.25 -25.28
CA ALA A 150 -20.92 1.99 -25.97
C ALA A 150 -22.02 0.92 -25.82
N GLY A 151 -23.01 1.14 -24.94
CA GLY A 151 -24.05 0.14 -24.67
C GLY A 151 -23.53 -1.11 -23.94
N ILE A 152 -22.37 -1.00 -23.29
CA ILE A 152 -21.74 -2.09 -22.53
C ILE A 152 -22.15 -1.93 -21.07
N ASP A 153 -22.85 -2.92 -20.52
CA ASP A 153 -23.21 -2.93 -19.10
C ASP A 153 -21.98 -3.29 -18.24
N PRO A 154 -21.82 -2.67 -17.04
CA PRO A 154 -20.76 -3.04 -16.11
C PRO A 154 -20.78 -4.51 -15.73
N VAL A 155 -19.60 -5.11 -15.63
CA VAL A 155 -19.41 -6.51 -15.24
C VAL A 155 -18.67 -6.54 -13.92
N GLU A 156 -19.22 -7.22 -12.92
CA GLU A 156 -18.52 -7.44 -11.66
C GLU A 156 -17.24 -8.26 -11.93
N PRO A 157 -16.08 -7.85 -11.37
CA PRO A 157 -14.85 -8.61 -11.55
C PRO A 157 -15.03 -10.01 -10.95
N PRO A 158 -14.55 -11.06 -11.62
CA PRO A 158 -14.68 -12.42 -11.10
C PRO A 158 -13.87 -12.57 -9.81
N GLY A 159 -14.54 -13.07 -8.76
CA GLY A 159 -13.93 -13.52 -7.51
C GLY A 159 -12.78 -14.50 -7.69
N PRO A 160 -11.97 -14.76 -6.64
CA PRO A 160 -11.07 -15.91 -6.64
C PRO A 160 -11.81 -17.17 -7.06
N THR A 161 -11.28 -17.94 -8.00
CA THR A 161 -11.99 -19.12 -8.52
C THR A 161 -12.33 -20.10 -7.39
N HIS A 162 -13.63 -20.32 -7.15
CA HIS A 162 -14.10 -21.24 -6.13
C HIS A 162 -13.63 -22.66 -6.42
N SER A 163 -13.22 -23.37 -5.37
CA SER A 163 -12.73 -24.74 -5.45
C SER A 163 -13.35 -25.59 -4.31
N PRO A 164 -13.61 -26.89 -4.51
CA PRO A 164 -14.00 -27.74 -3.40
C PRO A 164 -12.92 -27.78 -2.31
N TYR A 165 -13.35 -27.85 -1.05
CA TYR A 165 -12.45 -28.12 0.07
C TYR A 165 -11.78 -29.49 -0.08
N ALA A 166 -10.58 -29.59 0.46
CA ALA A 166 -9.73 -30.77 0.41
C ALA A 166 -9.05 -31.01 1.76
N SER A 167 -8.57 -32.24 1.96
CA SER A 167 -7.66 -32.57 3.05
C SER A 167 -6.23 -32.52 2.55
N TRP A 168 -5.38 -31.74 3.22
CA TRP A 168 -3.95 -31.74 2.97
C TRP A 168 -3.22 -32.52 4.07
N PRO A 169 -2.05 -33.12 3.78
CA PRO A 169 -1.23 -33.75 4.80
C PRO A 169 -0.81 -32.75 5.89
N GLN A 170 -0.86 -33.16 7.16
CA GLN A 170 -0.50 -32.28 8.29
C GLN A 170 0.92 -31.71 8.14
N LYS A 171 1.89 -32.52 7.67
CA LYS A 171 3.26 -32.09 7.39
C LYS A 171 3.34 -30.93 6.38
N LYS A 172 2.42 -30.88 5.41
CA LYS A 172 2.35 -29.76 4.45
C LYS A 172 1.91 -28.48 5.17
N LEU A 173 0.91 -28.58 6.04
CA LEU A 173 0.41 -27.44 6.83
C LEU A 173 1.48 -26.94 7.82
N GLU A 174 2.19 -27.84 8.47
CA GLU A 174 3.34 -27.51 9.35
C GLU A 174 4.45 -26.78 8.62
N ALA A 175 4.73 -27.13 7.36
CA ALA A 175 5.73 -26.45 6.55
C ALA A 175 5.33 -25.01 6.17
N LEU A 176 4.03 -24.72 6.12
CA LEU A 176 3.49 -23.37 5.84
C LEU A 176 3.39 -22.51 7.10
N ALA A 177 3.37 -23.11 8.28
CA ALA A 177 3.34 -22.40 9.55
C ALA A 177 4.61 -21.54 9.73
N GLY A 178 4.43 -20.37 10.34
CA GLY A 178 5.50 -19.38 10.52
C GLY A 178 4.96 -17.97 10.69
N ILE A 179 5.89 -17.02 10.76
CA ILE A 179 5.61 -15.59 10.81
C ILE A 179 5.74 -15.02 9.40
N TYR A 180 4.77 -14.21 8.98
CA TYR A 180 4.76 -13.52 7.69
C TYR A 180 4.69 -12.03 7.95
N VAL A 181 5.75 -11.30 7.58
CA VAL A 181 5.84 -9.84 7.76
C VAL A 181 4.98 -9.16 6.72
N THR A 182 4.04 -8.33 7.18
CA THR A 182 3.06 -7.62 6.36
C THR A 182 3.36 -6.11 6.33
N GLU A 183 2.57 -5.34 5.58
CA GLU A 183 2.72 -3.88 5.51
C GLU A 183 2.44 -3.17 6.85
N GLN A 184 1.57 -3.72 7.69
CA GLN A 184 1.20 -3.12 8.98
C GLN A 184 1.92 -3.74 10.18
N GLY A 185 2.56 -4.88 9.98
CA GLY A 185 3.12 -5.67 11.07
C GLY A 185 3.56 -7.04 10.61
N TYR A 186 2.96 -8.05 11.21
CA TYR A 186 3.16 -9.43 10.84
C TYR A 186 1.95 -10.26 11.26
N ASP A 187 1.77 -11.35 10.53
CA ASP A 187 0.76 -12.35 10.82
C ASP A 187 1.44 -13.64 11.29
N ILE A 188 0.76 -14.38 12.15
CA ILE A 188 1.21 -15.69 12.62
C ILE A 188 0.31 -16.76 12.01
N ILE A 189 0.93 -17.70 11.29
CA ILE A 189 0.29 -18.87 10.72
C ILE A 189 0.68 -20.09 11.54
N ASN A 190 -0.31 -20.75 12.13
CA ASN A 190 -0.12 -21.97 12.91
C ASN A 190 -0.77 -23.16 12.20
N ALA A 191 -0.11 -24.32 12.19
CA ALA A 191 -0.74 -25.55 11.75
C ALA A 191 -1.75 -26.03 12.79
N VAL A 192 -2.98 -26.31 12.36
CA VAL A 192 -4.04 -26.88 13.20
C VAL A 192 -4.60 -28.14 12.54
N PRO A 193 -5.34 -29.00 13.26
CA PRO A 193 -5.92 -30.20 12.65
C PRO A 193 -6.78 -29.86 11.42
N GLY A 194 -6.33 -30.33 10.25
CA GLY A 194 -7.03 -30.20 8.98
C GLY A 194 -6.95 -28.81 8.33
N GLY A 195 -6.12 -27.89 8.80
CA GLY A 195 -5.99 -26.55 8.21
C GLY A 195 -4.91 -25.68 8.84
N LEU A 196 -5.02 -24.37 8.64
CA LEU A 196 -4.17 -23.36 9.29
C LEU A 196 -5.01 -22.47 10.21
N GLY A 197 -4.41 -21.99 11.29
CA GLY A 197 -4.91 -20.86 12.08
C GLY A 197 -4.13 -19.62 11.68
N TRP A 198 -4.83 -18.58 11.24
CA TRP A 198 -4.25 -17.30 10.83
C TRP A 198 -4.58 -16.22 11.86
N THR A 199 -3.54 -15.67 12.49
CA THR A 199 -3.65 -14.59 13.47
C THR A 199 -3.08 -13.31 12.88
N VAL A 200 -3.95 -12.32 12.69
CA VAL A 200 -3.59 -10.97 12.25
C VAL A 200 -3.37 -10.08 13.46
N ASP A 201 -2.21 -9.42 13.56
CA ASP A 201 -1.80 -8.50 14.65
C ASP A 201 -2.13 -9.00 16.08
N GLY A 202 -1.89 -10.28 16.37
CA GLY A 202 -2.17 -10.86 17.69
C GLY A 202 -3.66 -10.98 18.06
N GLY A 203 -4.56 -10.81 17.09
CA GLY A 203 -5.99 -11.04 17.24
C GLY A 203 -6.38 -12.51 17.35
N THR A 204 -7.69 -12.77 17.35
CA THR A 204 -8.22 -14.14 17.40
C THR A 204 -7.86 -14.91 16.12
N PRO A 205 -7.31 -16.13 16.22
CA PRO A 205 -6.99 -16.93 15.04
C PRO A 205 -8.25 -17.28 14.23
N GLN A 206 -8.21 -17.01 12.92
CA GLN A 206 -9.20 -17.49 11.96
C GLN A 206 -8.76 -18.84 11.38
N LYS A 207 -9.69 -19.80 11.28
CA LYS A 207 -9.41 -21.08 10.64
C LYS A 207 -9.44 -20.94 9.12
N LEU A 208 -8.44 -21.51 8.45
CA LEU A 208 -8.34 -21.65 7.00
C LEU A 208 -8.31 -23.13 6.64
N LEU A 209 -9.19 -23.53 5.72
CA LEU A 209 -9.31 -24.88 5.21
C LEU A 209 -8.68 -25.00 3.82
N PRO A 210 -7.98 -26.10 3.52
CA PRO A 210 -7.40 -26.28 2.21
C PRO A 210 -8.42 -26.51 1.11
N LEU A 211 -8.10 -26.02 -0.09
CA LEU A 211 -8.87 -26.17 -1.32
C LEU A 211 -8.13 -27.09 -2.31
N LYS A 212 -8.86 -27.71 -3.25
CA LYS A 212 -8.25 -28.54 -4.31
C LYS A 212 -7.34 -27.77 -5.26
N ASN A 213 -7.58 -26.47 -5.45
CA ASN A 213 -6.77 -25.59 -6.32
C ASN A 213 -5.40 -25.19 -5.71
N GLY A 214 -5.04 -25.70 -4.52
CA GLY A 214 -3.76 -25.38 -3.88
C GLY A 214 -3.78 -24.15 -2.97
N ARG A 215 -4.95 -23.54 -2.74
CA ARG A 215 -5.16 -22.40 -1.84
C ARG A 215 -5.87 -22.80 -0.55
N LEU A 216 -6.07 -21.84 0.34
CA LEU A 216 -6.88 -21.99 1.55
C LEU A 216 -7.93 -20.89 1.65
N ALA A 217 -9.05 -21.18 2.31
CA ALA A 217 -10.13 -20.21 2.56
C ALA A 217 -10.81 -20.47 3.90
N PRO A 218 -11.52 -19.49 4.49
CA PRO A 218 -12.38 -19.71 5.65
C PRO A 218 -13.43 -20.82 5.39
N PRO A 219 -13.91 -21.57 6.40
CA PRO A 219 -14.86 -22.66 6.20
C PRO A 219 -16.15 -22.27 5.44
N ASP A 220 -16.64 -21.06 5.67
CA ASP A 220 -17.97 -20.61 5.23
C ASP A 220 -17.93 -19.57 4.08
N SER A 221 -16.74 -19.26 3.54
CA SER A 221 -16.59 -18.27 2.47
C SER A 221 -15.32 -18.51 1.65
N GLN A 222 -15.39 -18.29 0.34
CA GLN A 222 -14.24 -18.29 -0.58
C GLN A 222 -14.06 -16.94 -1.29
N GLU A 223 -14.74 -15.89 -0.80
CA GLU A 223 -14.63 -14.51 -1.33
C GLU A 223 -13.20 -13.98 -1.22
N PHE A 224 -12.43 -14.50 -0.27
CA PHE A 224 -10.99 -14.43 -0.29
C PHE A 224 -10.35 -15.81 -0.18
N GLN A 225 -9.19 -15.96 -0.80
CA GLN A 225 -8.36 -17.16 -0.72
C GLN A 225 -6.91 -16.77 -0.43
N ILE A 226 -6.19 -17.62 0.27
CA ILE A 226 -4.77 -17.44 0.60
C ILE A 226 -3.96 -18.50 -0.12
N GLU A 227 -2.87 -18.05 -0.73
CA GLU A 227 -1.88 -18.90 -1.37
C GLU A 227 -0.53 -18.71 -0.69
N PHE A 228 0.17 -19.82 -0.45
CA PHE A 228 1.54 -19.81 0.03
C PHE A 228 2.42 -20.39 -1.07
N THR A 229 3.42 -19.62 -1.49
CA THR A 229 4.28 -20.01 -2.62
C THR A 229 5.68 -19.44 -2.46
N ARG A 230 6.60 -19.87 -3.32
CA ARG A 230 7.98 -19.37 -3.35
C ARG A 230 8.23 -18.60 -4.63
N ILE A 231 8.56 -17.30 -4.51
CA ILE A 231 8.83 -16.40 -5.64
C ILE A 231 10.21 -15.77 -5.45
N SER A 232 11.07 -15.87 -6.46
CA SER A 232 12.44 -15.31 -6.43
C SER A 232 13.24 -15.65 -5.16
N GLY A 233 13.07 -16.87 -4.65
CA GLY A 233 13.75 -17.33 -3.44
C GLY A 233 13.16 -16.84 -2.11
N ARG A 234 11.98 -16.23 -2.13
CA ARG A 234 11.22 -15.82 -0.94
C ARG A 234 9.97 -16.66 -0.79
N ASP A 235 9.66 -17.08 0.43
CA ASP A 235 8.38 -17.72 0.72
C ASP A 235 7.39 -16.61 1.07
N VAL A 236 6.31 -16.52 0.30
CA VAL A 236 5.35 -15.42 0.40
C VAL A 236 3.95 -15.94 0.63
N MET A 237 3.16 -15.11 1.32
CA MET A 237 1.72 -15.24 1.45
C MET A 237 1.08 -14.29 0.44
N ILE A 238 0.16 -14.80 -0.36
CA ILE A 238 -0.61 -14.05 -1.36
C ILE A 238 -2.08 -14.09 -0.95
N LEU A 239 -2.69 -12.91 -0.87
CA LEU A 239 -4.12 -12.75 -0.69
C LEU A 239 -4.79 -12.55 -2.05
N HIS A 240 -5.81 -13.35 -2.33
CA HIS A 240 -6.69 -13.23 -3.47
C HIS A 240 -8.06 -12.75 -2.97
N SER A 241 -8.52 -11.57 -3.37
CA SER A 241 -9.84 -11.03 -3.01
C SER A 241 -10.42 -10.23 -4.19
N VAL A 242 -11.74 -10.01 -4.22
CA VAL A 242 -12.36 -9.02 -5.12
C VAL A 242 -12.96 -7.82 -4.39
N HIS A 243 -13.01 -7.88 -3.06
CA HIS A 243 -13.55 -6.81 -2.24
C HIS A 243 -12.49 -6.25 -1.30
N GLY A 244 -12.45 -4.92 -1.21
CA GLY A 244 -11.48 -4.18 -0.40
C GLY A 244 -10.27 -3.70 -1.20
N MET A 245 -9.51 -2.79 -0.60
CA MET A 245 -8.22 -2.35 -1.13
C MET A 245 -7.12 -3.22 -0.48
N PRO A 246 -6.34 -3.96 -1.28
CA PRO A 246 -6.37 -4.01 -2.73
C PRO A 246 -7.35 -5.08 -3.29
N SER A 247 -8.03 -4.77 -4.41
CA SER A 247 -8.82 -5.75 -5.18
C SER A 247 -7.87 -6.64 -6.00
N GLY A 248 -8.23 -7.88 -6.26
CA GLY A 248 -7.38 -8.84 -6.96
C GLY A 248 -6.36 -9.58 -6.08
N SER A 249 -5.25 -10.01 -6.71
CA SER A 249 -4.18 -10.78 -6.07
C SER A 249 -3.06 -9.85 -5.62
N ASN A 250 -2.54 -10.06 -4.41
CA ASN A 250 -1.43 -9.27 -3.85
C ASN A 250 -0.57 -10.10 -2.92
N ILE A 251 0.74 -9.85 -2.94
CA ILE A 251 1.61 -10.34 -1.87
C ILE A 251 1.23 -9.61 -0.58
N SER A 252 0.74 -10.35 0.41
CA SER A 252 0.31 -9.83 1.70
C SER A 252 1.34 -10.05 2.80
N GLY A 253 2.28 -10.98 2.63
CA GLY A 253 3.37 -11.18 3.59
C GLY A 253 4.60 -11.90 3.06
N ASP A 254 5.76 -11.57 3.63
CA ASP A 254 7.06 -12.22 3.39
C ASP A 254 7.41 -13.07 4.61
N ARG A 255 7.70 -14.36 4.41
CA ARG A 255 8.07 -15.26 5.52
C ARG A 255 9.33 -14.75 6.20
N TYR A 256 9.30 -14.75 7.53
CA TYR A 256 10.42 -14.41 8.36
C TYR A 256 10.61 -15.46 9.45
N ASP A 257 11.83 -15.95 9.57
CA ASP A 257 12.27 -16.80 10.67
C ASP A 257 13.07 -15.91 11.64
N PRO A 258 12.50 -15.55 12.81
CA PRO A 258 13.14 -14.60 13.72
C PRO A 258 14.54 -15.02 14.17
N VAL A 259 15.47 -14.07 14.14
CA VAL A 259 16.78 -14.23 14.76
C VAL A 259 16.72 -13.81 16.23
N GLN A 260 17.55 -14.44 17.07
CA GLN A 260 17.65 -14.07 18.48
C GLN A 260 18.16 -12.63 18.61
N THR A 261 17.43 -11.78 19.34
CA THR A 261 17.86 -10.40 19.59
C THR A 261 19.19 -10.34 20.36
N PRO A 262 20.24 -9.73 19.79
CA PRO A 262 21.51 -9.55 20.48
C PRO A 262 21.34 -8.71 21.76
N GLY A 263 22.15 -9.00 22.78
CA GLY A 263 22.08 -8.28 24.07
C GLY A 263 22.24 -6.77 23.94
N VAL A 264 23.07 -6.31 22.99
CA VAL A 264 23.29 -4.89 22.71
C VAL A 264 21.99 -4.21 22.25
N TRP A 265 21.19 -4.85 21.40
CA TRP A 265 19.88 -4.33 20.98
C TRP A 265 18.83 -4.42 22.10
N ARG A 266 18.88 -5.46 22.94
CA ARG A 266 18.02 -5.55 24.13
C ARG A 266 18.25 -4.40 25.12
N ASN A 267 19.49 -3.93 25.25
CA ASN A 267 19.78 -2.76 26.08
C ASN A 267 19.19 -1.45 25.51
N ARG A 268 18.82 -1.44 24.22
CA ARG A 268 18.21 -0.30 23.54
C ARG A 268 16.69 -0.28 23.60
N LEU A 269 16.02 -1.32 24.08
CA LEU A 269 14.55 -1.33 24.17
C LEU A 269 14.03 -0.13 24.97
N GLY A 270 12.85 0.36 24.58
CA GLY A 270 12.16 1.47 25.18
C GLY A 270 11.74 2.54 24.18
N LYS A 271 11.23 3.65 24.74
CA LYS A 271 10.66 4.76 23.98
C LYS A 271 11.74 5.73 23.49
N TYR A 272 11.52 6.27 22.31
CA TYR A 272 12.34 7.30 21.72
C TYR A 272 11.47 8.43 21.16
N GLU A 273 12.01 9.64 21.16
CA GLU A 273 11.36 10.86 20.66
C GLU A 273 12.18 11.48 19.53
N ILE A 274 11.51 12.00 18.51
CA ILE A 274 12.15 12.62 17.36
C ILE A 274 12.92 13.88 17.77
N THR A 275 14.12 14.06 17.22
CA THR A 275 14.99 15.20 17.57
C THR A 275 15.31 16.13 16.40
N ASN A 276 15.08 15.69 15.16
CA ASN A 276 15.44 16.43 13.94
C ASN A 276 14.26 16.85 13.08
N LEU A 277 13.04 16.88 13.65
CA LEU A 277 11.88 17.41 12.93
C LEU A 277 12.10 18.89 12.57
N TYR A 278 11.95 19.25 11.30
CA TYR A 278 12.18 20.62 10.84
C TYR A 278 11.28 21.63 11.58
N PRO A 279 11.75 22.86 11.87
CA PRO A 279 10.96 23.86 12.58
C PRO A 279 9.62 24.20 11.90
N ASP A 280 9.55 24.10 10.58
CA ASP A 280 8.40 24.39 9.72
C ASP A 280 7.64 23.13 9.27
N ASP A 281 7.95 21.96 9.84
CA ASP A 281 7.24 20.72 9.51
C ASP A 281 5.77 20.79 9.94
N CYS A 282 4.88 20.36 9.06
CA CYS A 282 3.43 20.38 9.28
C CYS A 282 2.98 19.56 10.50
N SER A 283 3.74 18.53 10.87
CA SER A 283 3.48 17.68 12.03
C SER A 283 3.54 18.44 13.37
N ARG A 284 4.10 19.67 13.38
CA ARG A 284 4.18 20.51 14.58
C ARG A 284 2.89 21.27 14.91
N PHE A 285 2.05 21.52 13.90
CA PHE A 285 0.86 22.36 14.05
C PHE A 285 -0.43 21.68 13.56
N LEU A 286 -0.32 20.58 12.83
CA LEU A 286 -1.46 19.73 12.49
C LEU A 286 -1.84 18.79 13.66
N PRO A 287 -3.09 18.31 13.70
CA PRO A 287 -3.51 17.22 14.59
C PRO A 287 -2.55 16.02 14.52
N LYS A 288 -2.28 15.38 15.67
CA LYS A 288 -1.33 14.25 15.75
C LYS A 288 -1.74 13.08 14.88
N GLU A 289 -3.04 12.91 14.68
CA GLU A 289 -3.66 11.91 13.82
C GLU A 289 -3.35 12.12 12.33
N LEU A 290 -2.82 13.28 11.94
CA LEU A 290 -2.41 13.58 10.57
C LEU A 290 -0.88 13.57 10.39
N SER A 291 -0.13 13.29 11.46
CA SER A 291 1.33 13.28 11.43
C SER A 291 1.83 12.22 10.44
N MET A 292 2.65 12.64 9.48
CA MET A 292 3.27 11.75 8.49
C MET A 292 4.61 11.17 8.97
N VAL A 293 5.17 11.76 10.03
CA VAL A 293 6.36 11.27 10.73
C VAL A 293 5.97 10.97 12.17
N PRO A 294 6.31 9.80 12.73
CA PRO A 294 5.99 9.52 14.12
C PRO A 294 6.85 10.40 15.02
N SER A 295 6.22 11.15 15.92
CA SER A 295 6.95 11.96 16.90
C SER A 295 7.67 11.11 17.94
N SER A 296 7.12 9.92 18.22
CA SER A 296 7.69 8.94 19.12
C SER A 296 7.58 7.54 18.54
N ILE A 297 8.56 6.71 18.88
CA ILE A 297 8.62 5.30 18.52
C ILE A 297 8.97 4.49 19.76
N ASP A 298 8.61 3.20 19.77
CA ASP A 298 8.95 2.28 20.85
C ASP A 298 9.67 1.07 20.28
N LEU A 299 10.95 0.91 20.63
CA LEU A 299 11.74 -0.25 20.27
C LEU A 299 11.45 -1.36 21.28
N ALA A 300 10.83 -2.45 20.83
CA ALA A 300 10.30 -3.49 21.70
C ALA A 300 10.67 -4.89 21.19
N GLU A 301 10.55 -5.88 22.07
CA GLU A 301 10.50 -7.29 21.68
C GLU A 301 9.06 -7.78 21.70
N ARG A 302 8.64 -8.46 20.63
CA ARG A 302 7.31 -9.06 20.50
C ARG A 302 7.43 -10.36 19.71
N ASP A 303 6.84 -11.44 20.22
CA ASP A 303 6.84 -12.77 19.59
C ASP A 303 8.23 -13.27 19.14
N GLY A 304 9.27 -12.95 19.94
CA GLY A 304 10.65 -13.33 19.65
C GLY A 304 11.35 -12.47 18.59
N MET A 305 10.73 -11.37 18.16
CA MET A 305 11.27 -10.43 17.17
C MET A 305 11.56 -9.08 17.80
N LEU A 306 12.55 -8.38 17.24
CA LEU A 306 12.75 -6.96 17.48
C LEU A 306 11.81 -6.16 16.56
N VAL A 307 11.04 -5.25 17.15
CA VAL A 307 10.05 -4.43 16.44
C VAL A 307 10.15 -2.96 16.85
N ILE A 308 9.83 -2.06 15.91
CA ILE A 308 9.56 -0.66 16.23
C ILE A 308 8.06 -0.43 16.11
N LYS A 309 7.43 -0.10 17.24
CA LYS A 309 6.03 0.34 17.27
C LYS A 309 5.98 1.85 17.05
N TYR A 310 5.12 2.31 16.17
CA TYR A 310 4.88 3.75 16.01
C TYR A 310 3.44 4.05 15.58
N PRO A 311 2.87 5.18 16.03
CA PRO A 311 1.58 5.64 15.53
C PRO A 311 1.75 6.28 14.16
N LEU A 312 0.85 5.97 13.23
CA LEU A 312 0.76 6.63 11.94
C LEU A 312 -0.71 6.73 11.53
N GLN A 313 -1.18 7.95 11.28
CA GLN A 313 -2.52 8.23 10.75
C GLN A 313 -3.70 7.54 11.47
N GLY A 314 -3.62 7.44 12.80
CA GLY A 314 -4.64 6.80 13.64
C GLY A 314 -4.49 5.28 13.80
N ALA A 315 -3.56 4.65 13.07
CA ALA A 315 -3.18 3.25 13.24
C ALA A 315 -1.89 3.10 14.08
N SER A 316 -1.70 1.92 14.66
CA SER A 316 -0.44 1.53 15.27
C SER A 316 0.26 0.55 14.36
N ILE A 317 1.42 0.92 13.83
CA ILE A 317 2.20 0.08 12.92
C ILE A 317 3.33 -0.60 13.70
N TRP A 318 3.65 -1.84 13.30
CA TRP A 318 4.75 -2.62 13.83
C TRP A 318 5.80 -2.86 12.74
N LEU A 319 6.93 -2.18 12.82
CA LEU A 319 8.04 -2.41 11.90
C LEU A 319 8.89 -3.56 12.41
N VAL A 320 8.89 -4.70 11.72
CA VAL A 320 9.77 -5.83 12.05
C VAL A 320 11.19 -5.51 11.58
N ILE A 321 12.16 -5.59 12.50
CA ILE A 321 13.56 -5.32 12.19
C ILE A 321 14.46 -6.49 12.59
N GLU A 322 15.47 -6.75 11.76
CA GLU A 322 16.44 -7.83 11.95
C GLU A 322 17.83 -7.25 12.21
N PRO A 323 18.40 -7.36 13.42
CA PRO A 323 19.76 -6.95 13.70
C PRO A 323 20.79 -7.63 12.79
N LEU A 324 21.53 -6.84 12.01
CA LEU A 324 22.64 -7.31 11.17
C LEU A 324 24.00 -7.11 11.84
N SER A 325 24.10 -6.13 12.75
CA SER A 325 25.28 -5.81 13.55
C SER A 325 24.84 -5.06 14.82
N ASP A 326 25.80 -4.62 15.64
CA ASP A 326 25.53 -3.81 16.82
C ASP A 326 24.96 -2.42 16.51
N THR A 327 25.01 -1.95 15.26
CA THR A 327 24.58 -0.60 14.88
C THR A 327 23.65 -0.55 13.66
N VAL A 328 23.37 -1.67 13.01
CA VAL A 328 22.50 -1.73 11.83
C VAL A 328 21.51 -2.88 11.96
N ALA A 329 20.25 -2.59 11.69
CA ALA A 329 19.18 -3.58 11.53
C ALA A 329 18.47 -3.38 10.18
N LEU A 330 18.10 -4.47 9.53
CA LEU A 330 17.32 -4.49 8.29
C LEU A 330 15.83 -4.34 8.61
N ILE A 331 15.12 -3.52 7.85
CA ILE A 331 13.66 -3.45 7.87
C ILE A 331 13.10 -4.61 7.04
N ARG A 332 12.44 -5.57 7.69
CA ARG A 332 11.90 -6.80 7.06
C ARG A 332 10.58 -6.55 6.35
N GLY A 333 10.25 -7.43 5.40
CA GLY A 333 9.01 -7.40 4.62
C GLY A 333 9.22 -6.98 3.17
N LEU A 334 8.10 -6.85 2.45
CA LEU A 334 8.04 -6.39 1.06
C LEU A 334 7.13 -5.15 0.99
N GLY A 335 7.29 -4.35 -0.07
CA GLY A 335 6.52 -3.13 -0.30
C GLY A 335 7.23 -1.85 0.17
N ASN A 336 6.44 -0.78 0.33
CA ASN A 336 6.94 0.55 0.67
C ASN A 336 7.69 0.54 2.00
N ASP A 337 8.77 1.33 2.05
CA ASP A 337 9.60 1.55 3.24
C ASP A 337 10.29 0.29 3.80
N ARG A 338 10.23 -0.85 3.10
CA ARG A 338 10.91 -2.11 3.42
C ARG A 338 12.24 -2.26 2.69
N GLY A 339 13.10 -3.16 3.17
CA GLY A 339 14.44 -3.37 2.62
C GLY A 339 15.45 -2.27 2.97
N GLY A 340 15.00 -1.18 3.60
CA GLY A 340 15.86 -0.15 4.20
C GLY A 340 16.49 -0.60 5.51
N ALA A 341 17.17 0.33 6.18
CA ALA A 341 17.86 0.06 7.43
C ALA A 341 17.41 0.98 8.57
N VAL A 342 17.39 0.41 9.77
CA VAL A 342 17.44 1.14 11.03
C VAL A 342 18.89 1.19 11.48
N GLN A 343 19.38 2.37 11.83
CA GLN A 343 20.76 2.58 12.22
C GLN A 343 20.87 3.19 13.60
N ILE A 344 21.92 2.83 14.31
CA ILE A 344 22.34 3.47 15.54
C ILE A 344 23.44 4.46 15.21
N VAL A 345 23.20 5.74 15.49
CA VAL A 345 24.11 6.84 15.17
C VAL A 345 24.45 7.66 16.41
N ILE A 346 25.60 8.32 16.39
CA ILE A 346 26.02 9.22 17.48
C ILE A 346 25.81 10.67 17.03
N VAL A 347 24.95 11.39 17.74
CA VAL A 347 24.64 12.80 17.50
C VAL A 347 24.91 13.57 18.79
N ASN A 348 25.84 14.54 18.73
CA ASN A 348 26.27 15.31 19.91
C ASN A 348 26.68 14.44 21.11
N GLY A 349 27.41 13.35 20.83
CA GLY A 349 27.88 12.41 21.85
C GLY A 349 26.79 11.50 22.44
N GLN A 350 25.58 11.50 21.89
CA GLN A 350 24.47 10.66 22.34
C GLN A 350 24.04 9.70 21.25
N GLU A 351 23.77 8.46 21.64
CA GLU A 351 23.22 7.43 20.77
C GLU A 351 21.77 7.78 20.38
N GLN A 352 21.45 7.69 19.09
CA GLN A 352 20.12 7.87 18.53
C GLN A 352 19.81 6.76 17.53
N LEU A 353 18.53 6.44 17.40
CA LEU A 353 18.01 5.54 16.38
C LEU A 353 17.64 6.37 15.15
N GLN A 354 18.17 6.00 13.99
CA GLN A 354 17.84 6.58 12.70
C GLN A 354 16.97 5.63 11.89
N VAL A 355 15.83 6.12 11.39
CA VAL A 355 14.94 5.40 10.48
C VAL A 355 14.33 6.39 9.49
N TRP A 356 14.37 6.08 8.18
CA TRP A 356 13.87 6.93 7.08
C TRP A 356 14.35 8.40 7.10
N GLY A 357 15.55 8.65 7.64
CA GLY A 357 16.12 10.00 7.78
C GLY A 357 15.73 10.75 9.06
N SER A 358 14.75 10.24 9.82
CA SER A 358 14.39 10.75 11.14
C SER A 358 15.33 10.22 12.22
N LEU A 359 15.68 11.08 13.17
CA LEU A 359 16.54 10.78 14.31
C LEU A 359 15.72 10.76 15.60
N TYR A 360 15.86 9.68 16.35
CA TYR A 360 15.10 9.41 17.56
C TYR A 360 16.05 9.23 18.74
N LYS A 361 15.85 10.01 19.80
CA LYS A 361 16.62 9.91 21.04
C LYS A 361 15.81 9.18 22.09
N LYS A 362 16.47 8.26 22.81
CA LYS A 362 15.84 7.49 23.90
C LYS A 362 15.39 8.44 25.02
N SER A 363 14.16 8.23 25.49
CA SER A 363 13.52 9.02 26.56
C SER A 363 13.80 8.50 27.96
#